data_AF-R7P603-F1
#
_entry.id   AF-R7P603-F1
#
_cell.length_a   1.000
_cell.length_b   1.000
_cell.length_c   1.000
_cell.angle_alpha   90.00
_cell.angle_beta   90.00
_cell.angle_gamma   90.00
#
_symmetry.space_group_name_H-M   'P 1'
#
loop_
_entity.id
_entity.type
_entity.pdbx_description
1 polymer ?
#
loop_
_entity_poly.entity_id
_entity_poly.type
_entity_poly.pdbx_seq_one_letter_code
_entity_poly.pdbx_strand_id
1 'polypeptide(L)'
;MENFVETFYWGLAVFVLVFLVNYLWVFKRGYSNIVKQKKKKKNKKLEDFIGLSYLIPKFNLDMNKVNLNYLFIWVSIIDAFIIAVVFMIVYMIPWNIGFSMLLGFVLLFGLIYSLYEIFGRILVKKGWSKNV
;
A
#
# COMPACT_ATOMS: atom_id res chain seq x y z
N MET A 1 6.29 -30.84 0.72
CA MET A 1 7.21 -29.75 1.12
C MET A 1 7.68 -28.94 -0.08
N GLU A 2 8.07 -29.58 -1.18
CA GLU A 2 8.50 -28.87 -2.42
C GLU A 2 7.47 -27.85 -2.92
N ASN A 3 6.18 -28.23 -3.05
CA ASN A 3 5.13 -27.31 -3.52
C ASN A 3 4.93 -26.06 -2.64
N PHE A 4 5.17 -26.18 -1.32
CA PHE A 4 5.05 -25.05 -0.40
C PHE A 4 6.22 -24.07 -0.56
N VAL A 5 7.43 -24.62 -0.65
CA VAL A 5 8.66 -23.84 -0.86
C VAL A 5 8.60 -23.12 -2.22
N GLU A 6 8.13 -23.81 -3.26
CA GLU A 6 7.95 -23.20 -4.58
C GLU A 6 6.90 -22.07 -4.54
N THR A 7 5.75 -22.31 -3.91
CA THR A 7 4.71 -21.28 -3.74
C THR A 7 5.24 -20.07 -2.98
N PHE A 8 6.08 -20.30 -1.97
CA PHE A 8 6.72 -19.23 -1.22
C PHE A 8 7.67 -18.40 -2.09
N TYR A 9 8.50 -19.05 -2.93
CA TYR A 9 9.36 -18.34 -3.89
C TYR A 9 8.54 -17.54 -4.91
N TRP A 10 7.44 -18.11 -5.43
CA TRP A 10 6.53 -17.38 -6.31
C TRP A 10 5.88 -16.19 -5.61
N GLY A 11 5.43 -16.35 -4.36
CA GLY A 11 4.89 -15.27 -3.54
C GLY A 11 5.91 -14.15 -3.31
N LEU A 12 7.18 -14.52 -3.06
CA LEU A 12 8.27 -13.56 -2.89
C LEU A 12 8.58 -12.83 -4.20
N ALA A 13 8.56 -13.53 -5.34
CA ALA A 13 8.70 -12.92 -6.66
C ALA A 13 7.56 -11.94 -6.95
N VAL A 14 6.31 -12.32 -6.68
CA VAL A 14 5.13 -11.44 -6.81
C VAL A 14 5.27 -10.21 -5.91
N PHE A 15 5.70 -10.39 -4.65
CA PHE A 15 5.95 -9.29 -3.73
C PHE A 15 6.96 -8.30 -4.32
N VAL A 16 8.13 -8.78 -4.76
CA VAL A 16 9.18 -7.92 -5.31
C VAL A 16 8.72 -7.23 -6.59
N LEU A 17 8.05 -7.94 -7.50
CA LEU A 17 7.55 -7.36 -8.74
C LEU A 17 6.50 -6.27 -8.49
N VAL A 18 5.49 -6.56 -7.66
CA VAL A 18 4.44 -5.59 -7.32
C VAL A 18 5.04 -4.40 -6.58
N PHE A 19 5.97 -4.63 -5.65
CA PHE A 19 6.68 -3.57 -4.97
C PHE A 19 7.46 -2.69 -5.95
N LEU A 20 8.22 -3.28 -6.88
CA LEU A 20 8.98 -2.52 -7.88
C LEU A 20 8.06 -1.75 -8.83
N VAL A 21 6.95 -2.34 -9.28
CA VAL A 21 5.99 -1.64 -10.16
C VAL A 21 5.35 -0.48 -9.40
N ASN A 22 4.84 -0.72 -8.20
CA ASN A 22 4.26 0.35 -7.38
C ASN A 22 5.31 1.41 -7.06
N TYR A 23 6.47 1.02 -6.54
CA TYR A 23 7.54 1.95 -6.21
C TYR A 23 8.01 2.73 -7.44
N LEU A 24 8.39 2.11 -8.55
CA LEU A 24 8.89 2.85 -9.72
C LEU A 24 7.82 3.74 -10.36
N TRP A 25 6.58 3.27 -10.47
CA TRP A 25 5.52 4.02 -11.13
C TRP A 25 4.98 5.15 -10.23
N VAL A 26 4.72 4.86 -8.96
CA VAL A 26 4.19 5.81 -7.95
C VAL A 26 5.29 6.77 -7.49
N PHE A 27 6.51 6.30 -7.24
CA PHE A 27 7.59 7.15 -6.73
C PHE A 27 8.11 8.10 -7.82
N LYS A 28 8.35 7.62 -9.05
CA LYS A 28 8.87 8.48 -10.13
C LYS A 28 7.85 9.51 -10.61
N ARG A 29 6.57 9.15 -10.78
CA ARG A 29 5.52 10.10 -11.17
C ARG A 29 5.00 10.92 -9.98
N GLY A 30 4.72 10.27 -8.85
CA GLY A 30 4.18 10.92 -7.66
C GLY A 30 5.15 11.93 -7.07
N TYR A 31 6.39 11.55 -6.78
CA TYR A 31 7.38 12.47 -6.19
C TYR A 31 7.66 13.67 -7.09
N SER A 32 7.93 13.45 -8.38
CA SER A 32 8.19 14.53 -9.35
C SER A 32 7.02 15.51 -9.46
N ASN A 33 5.78 14.99 -9.48
CA ASN A 33 4.58 15.82 -9.52
C ASN A 33 4.39 16.60 -8.21
N ILE A 34 4.61 15.98 -7.05
CA ILE A 34 4.43 16.64 -5.74
C ILE A 34 5.51 17.69 -5.49
N VAL A 35 6.77 17.45 -5.88
CA VAL A 35 7.85 18.43 -5.78
C VAL A 35 7.58 19.64 -6.69
N LYS A 36 7.10 19.40 -7.92
CA LYS A 36 6.67 20.48 -8.84
C LYS A 36 5.45 21.26 -8.31
N GLN A 37 4.54 20.59 -7.59
CA GLN A 37 3.35 21.21 -7.01
C GLN A 37 3.63 22.00 -5.73
N LYS A 38 4.52 21.52 -4.84
CA LYS A 38 5.02 22.29 -3.68
C LYS A 38 5.65 23.61 -4.13
N LYS A 39 6.41 23.61 -5.24
CA LYS A 39 6.95 24.84 -5.86
C LYS A 39 5.87 25.80 -6.37
N LYS A 40 4.67 25.32 -6.72
CA LYS A 40 3.58 26.13 -7.28
C LYS A 40 2.52 26.57 -6.25
N LYS A 41 2.69 26.29 -4.94
CA LYS A 41 1.69 26.56 -3.87
C LYS A 41 0.25 26.11 -4.22
N LYS A 42 0.08 25.11 -5.09
CA LYS A 42 -1.22 24.53 -5.45
C LYS A 42 -1.46 23.28 -4.61
N ASN A 43 -2.40 23.34 -3.67
CA ASN A 43 -2.76 22.27 -2.71
C ASN A 43 -3.63 21.13 -3.30
N LYS A 44 -3.50 20.79 -4.59
CA LYS A 44 -4.29 19.71 -5.24
C LYS A 44 -3.34 18.67 -5.82
N LYS A 45 -3.42 17.35 -5.55
CA LYS A 45 -4.21 16.52 -4.63
C LYS A 45 -3.31 15.31 -4.29
N LEU A 46 -2.76 15.26 -3.08
CA LEU A 46 -2.11 14.03 -2.59
C LEU A 46 -3.13 12.91 -2.35
N GLU A 47 -4.40 13.29 -2.24
CA GLU A 47 -5.59 12.46 -2.11
C GLU A 47 -5.93 11.66 -3.39
N ASP A 48 -5.32 11.93 -4.54
CA ASP A 48 -5.58 11.15 -5.77
C ASP A 48 -4.87 9.78 -5.74
N PHE A 49 -3.92 9.58 -4.83
CA PHE A 49 -3.35 8.26 -4.58
C PHE A 49 -4.28 7.46 -3.68
N ILE A 50 -4.86 6.38 -4.18
CA ILE A 50 -5.90 5.57 -3.50
C ILE A 50 -5.56 5.27 -2.03
N GLY A 51 -4.33 4.83 -1.74
CA GLY A 51 -3.88 4.56 -0.36
C GLY A 51 -3.76 5.82 0.51
N LEU A 52 -3.36 6.96 -0.06
CA LEU A 52 -3.24 8.24 0.65
C LEU A 52 -4.58 8.93 0.83
N SER A 53 -5.48 8.77 -0.14
CA SER A 53 -6.87 9.23 -0.10
C SER A 53 -7.62 8.72 1.12
N TYR A 54 -7.30 7.51 1.55
CA TYR A 54 -7.85 6.95 2.79
C TYR A 54 -7.14 7.48 4.05
N LEU A 55 -5.80 7.47 4.05
CA LEU A 55 -5.00 7.80 5.24
C LEU A 55 -5.09 9.28 5.64
N ILE A 56 -5.04 10.19 4.66
CA ILE A 56 -4.98 11.64 4.89
C ILE A 56 -6.23 12.15 5.63
N PRO A 57 -7.48 11.91 5.14
CA PRO A 57 -8.67 12.36 5.83
C PRO A 57 -8.96 11.54 7.10
N LYS A 58 -8.74 10.21 7.11
CA LYS A 58 -9.04 9.36 8.28
C LYS A 58 -8.18 9.72 9.49
N PHE A 59 -6.90 10.04 9.29
CA PHE A 59 -5.95 10.34 10.39
C PHE A 59 -5.57 11.83 10.49
N ASN A 60 -6.20 12.68 9.68
CA ASN A 60 -5.96 14.12 9.57
C ASN A 60 -4.46 14.47 9.49
N LEU A 61 -3.76 13.81 8.57
CA LEU A 61 -2.31 13.95 8.40
C LEU A 61 -1.94 15.33 7.83
N ASP A 62 -0.87 15.93 8.34
CA ASP A 62 -0.30 17.17 7.80
C ASP A 62 0.75 16.89 6.74
N MET A 63 0.36 17.04 5.47
CA MET A 63 1.25 16.81 4.31
C MET A 63 2.46 17.76 4.24
N ASN A 64 2.49 18.81 5.07
CA ASN A 64 3.67 19.68 5.19
C ASN A 64 4.74 19.06 6.10
N LYS A 65 4.32 18.38 7.18
CA LYS A 65 5.20 17.68 8.13
C LYS A 65 5.60 16.29 7.65
N VAL A 66 4.73 15.61 6.89
CA VAL A 66 4.97 14.23 6.44
C VAL A 66 6.14 14.14 5.47
N ASN A 67 7.06 13.21 5.75
CA ASN A 67 8.07 12.79 4.78
C ASN A 67 7.40 11.92 3.69
N LEU A 68 7.20 12.51 2.52
CA LEU A 68 6.54 11.87 1.38
C LEU A 68 7.27 10.60 0.93
N ASN A 69 8.61 10.60 0.91
CA ASN A 69 9.38 9.41 0.50
C ASN A 69 9.11 8.23 1.43
N TYR A 70 9.12 8.49 2.74
CA TYR A 70 8.80 7.48 3.74
C TYR A 70 7.37 6.96 3.54
N LEU A 71 6.40 7.87 3.42
CA LEU A 71 4.99 7.52 3.23
C LEU A 71 4.78 6.62 1.99
N PHE A 72 5.34 6.99 0.84
CA PHE A 72 5.21 6.22 -0.40
C PHE A 72 5.89 4.86 -0.34
N ILE A 73 7.07 4.77 0.27
CA ILE A 73 7.77 3.49 0.45
C ILE A 73 6.90 2.54 1.26
N TRP A 74 6.40 2.98 2.42
CA TRP A 74 5.61 2.11 3.30
C TRP A 74 4.27 1.72 2.70
N VAL A 75 3.58 2.65 2.03
CA VAL A 75 2.35 2.33 1.29
C VAL A 75 2.62 1.28 0.22
N SER A 76 3.72 1.42 -0.54
CA SER A 76 4.08 0.45 -1.58
C SER A 76 4.44 -0.93 -1.00
N ILE A 77 5.11 -0.97 0.15
CA ILE A 77 5.41 -2.22 0.89
C ILE A 77 4.11 -2.89 1.35
N ILE A 78 3.19 -2.12 1.94
CA ILE A 78 1.90 -2.63 2.42
C ILE A 78 1.10 -3.21 1.25
N ASP A 79 0.99 -2.48 0.14
CA ASP A 79 0.25 -2.96 -1.03
C ASP A 79 0.86 -4.23 -1.62
N ALA A 80 2.19 -4.27 -1.77
CA ALA A 80 2.88 -5.46 -2.26
C ALA A 80 2.71 -6.66 -1.32
N PHE A 81 2.75 -6.42 0.00
CA PHE A 81 2.53 -7.44 1.01
C PHE A 81 1.12 -8.03 0.93
N ILE A 82 0.10 -7.16 0.85
CA ILE A 82 -1.30 -7.57 0.72
C ILE A 82 -1.47 -8.47 -0.50
N ILE A 83 -0.99 -8.04 -1.67
CA ILE A 83 -1.12 -8.80 -2.91
C ILE A 83 -0.40 -10.14 -2.82
N ALA A 84 0.84 -10.18 -2.30
CA ALA A 84 1.61 -11.40 -2.19
C ALA A 84 0.98 -12.42 -1.23
N VAL A 85 0.49 -11.97 -0.06
CA VAL A 85 -0.19 -12.83 0.92
C VAL A 85 -1.49 -13.38 0.34
N VAL A 86 -2.31 -12.54 -0.28
CA VAL A 86 -3.55 -12.99 -0.93
C VAL A 86 -3.26 -13.99 -2.04
N PHE A 87 -2.27 -13.71 -2.89
CA PHE A 87 -1.86 -14.61 -3.95
C PHE A 87 -1.45 -15.98 -3.40
N MET A 88 -0.58 -16.03 -2.39
CA MET A 88 -0.14 -17.30 -1.80
C MET A 88 -1.32 -18.08 -1.21
N ILE A 89 -2.20 -17.43 -0.45
CA ILE A 89 -3.35 -18.11 0.18
C ILE A 89 -4.31 -18.66 -0.89
N VAL A 90 -4.64 -17.87 -1.90
CA VAL A 90 -5.54 -18.29 -2.99
C VAL A 90 -4.92 -19.40 -3.82
N TYR A 91 -3.61 -19.35 -4.09
CA TYR A 91 -2.92 -20.38 -4.86
C TYR A 91 -2.79 -21.71 -4.13
N MET A 92 -2.60 -21.69 -2.80
CA MET A 92 -2.48 -22.92 -2.00
C MET A 92 -3.79 -23.70 -1.85
N ILE A 93 -4.94 -23.03 -2.03
CA ILE A 93 -6.25 -23.64 -1.81
C ILE A 93 -6.85 -24.03 -3.17
N PRO A 94 -7.01 -25.34 -3.47
CA PRO A 94 -7.51 -25.82 -4.76
C PRO A 94 -9.03 -25.72 -4.84
N TRP A 95 -9.57 -24.49 -4.75
CA TRP A 95 -10.99 -24.21 -4.93
C TRP A 95 -11.33 -23.92 -6.39
N ASN A 96 -12.63 -23.96 -6.70
CA ASN A 96 -13.07 -23.47 -8.01
C ASN A 96 -12.73 -21.98 -8.14
N ILE A 97 -12.59 -21.51 -9.39
CA ILE A 97 -12.18 -20.14 -9.70
C ILE A 97 -13.09 -19.11 -9.01
N GLY A 98 -14.40 -19.35 -8.97
CA GLY A 98 -15.36 -18.43 -8.34
C GLY A 98 -15.14 -18.25 -6.83
N PHE A 99 -14.97 -19.34 -6.09
CA PHE A 99 -14.68 -19.31 -4.65
C PHE A 99 -13.29 -18.76 -4.35
N SER A 100 -12.30 -19.08 -5.19
CA SER A 100 -10.95 -18.49 -5.09
C SER A 100 -10.96 -16.97 -5.29
N MET A 101 -11.75 -16.47 -6.23
CA MET A 101 -11.93 -15.02 -6.42
C MET A 101 -12.65 -14.37 -5.23
N LEU A 102 -13.68 -15.00 -4.68
CA LEU A 102 -14.40 -14.49 -3.51
C LEU A 102 -13.49 -14.44 -2.28
N LEU A 103 -12.71 -15.50 -2.05
CA LEU A 103 -11.70 -15.55 -0.99
C LEU A 103 -10.67 -14.43 -1.16
N GLY A 104 -10.13 -14.27 -2.36
CA GLY A 104 -9.19 -13.20 -2.68
C GLY A 104 -9.78 -11.82 -2.39
N PHE A 105 -11.03 -11.57 -2.79
CA PHE A 105 -11.73 -10.32 -2.52
C PHE A 105 -11.85 -10.05 -1.01
N VAL A 106 -12.37 -11.00 -0.24
CA VAL A 106 -12.54 -10.83 1.23
C VAL A 106 -11.20 -10.59 1.92
N LEU A 107 -10.15 -11.34 1.55
CA LEU A 107 -8.81 -11.17 2.12
C LEU A 107 -8.19 -9.82 1.74
N LEU A 108 -8.35 -9.35 0.50
CA LEU A 108 -7.87 -8.05 0.07
C LEU A 108 -8.47 -6.93 0.94
N PHE A 109 -9.80 -6.88 1.08
CA PHE A 109 -10.43 -5.85 1.90
C PHE A 109 -10.02 -5.95 3.36
N GLY A 110 -10.03 -7.15 3.94
CA GLY A 110 -9.63 -7.35 5.34
C GLY A 110 -8.21 -6.88 5.63
N LEU A 111 -7.26 -7.24 4.75
CA LEU A 111 -5.86 -6.86 4.91
C LEU A 111 -5.62 -5.37 4.63
N ILE A 112 -6.27 -4.78 3.62
CA ILE A 112 -6.20 -3.33 3.37
C ILE A 112 -6.67 -2.57 4.61
N TYR A 113 -7.86 -2.85 5.13
CA TYR A 113 -8.38 -2.13 6.30
C TYR A 113 -7.48 -2.28 7.53
N SER A 114 -7.04 -3.50 7.83
CA SER A 114 -6.20 -3.78 9.01
C SER A 114 -4.84 -3.09 8.91
N LEU A 115 -4.12 -3.28 7.80
CA LEU A 115 -2.75 -2.77 7.67
C LEU A 115 -2.70 -1.25 7.50
N TYR A 116 -3.63 -0.66 6.74
CA TYR A 116 -3.70 0.79 6.62
C TYR A 116 -4.12 1.45 7.93
N GLU A 117 -4.94 0.79 8.75
CA GLU A 117 -5.26 1.30 10.08
C GLU A 117 -4.04 1.29 11.01
N ILE A 118 -3.30 0.19 11.05
CA ILE A 118 -2.06 0.09 11.83
C ILE A 118 -1.07 1.16 11.36
N PHE A 119 -0.87 1.27 10.05
CA PHE A 119 0.04 2.25 9.46
C PHE A 119 -0.37 3.69 9.80
N GLY A 120 -1.65 4.04 9.66
CA GLY A 120 -2.17 5.35 10.02
C GLY A 120 -1.94 5.71 11.50
N ARG A 121 -2.15 4.76 12.42
CA ARG A 121 -1.85 4.95 13.85
C ARG A 121 -0.35 5.17 14.10
N ILE A 122 0.54 4.51 13.35
CA ILE A 122 1.99 4.74 13.43
C ILE A 122 2.35 6.14 12.95
N LEU A 123 1.73 6.65 11.88
CA LEU A 123 1.96 8.00 11.38
C LEU A 123 1.53 9.07 12.40
N VAL A 124 0.40 8.86 13.08
CA VAL A 124 -0.05 9.75 14.17
C VAL A 124 0.94 9.75 15.33
N LYS A 125 1.41 8.56 15.76
CA LYS A 125 2.43 8.44 16.82
C LYS A 125 3.75 9.13 16.48
N LYS A 126 4.09 9.26 15.20
CA LYS A 126 5.26 10.02 14.73
C LYS A 126 5.06 11.55 14.74
N GLY A 127 3.89 12.04 15.18
CA GLY A 127 3.60 13.48 15.27
C GLY A 127 3.22 14.12 13.93
N TRP A 128 2.77 13.32 12.97
CA TRP A 128 2.42 13.81 11.62
C TRP A 128 0.94 14.19 11.47
N SER A 129 0.18 14.19 12.56
CA SER A 129 -1.20 14.71 12.57
C SER A 129 -1.19 16.24 12.75
N LYS A 130 -2.21 16.92 12.20
CA LYS A 130 -2.35 18.38 12.32
C LYS A 130 -2.52 18.87 13.76
N ASN A 131 -2.97 18.01 14.66
CA ASN A 131 -3.34 18.37 16.04
C ASN A 131 -2.26 18.01 17.09
N VAL A 132 -1.01 17.86 16.66
CA VAL A 132 0.16 17.69 17.55
C VAL A 132 1.14 18.84 17.34
#